data_AF-A0A0M6XX93-F1
#
_entry.id   AF-A0A0M6XX93-F1
#
_cell.length_a   1.000
_cell.length_b   1.000
_cell.length_c   1.000
_cell.angle_alpha   90.00
_cell.angle_beta   90.00
_cell.angle_gamma   90.00
#
_symmetry.space_group_name_H-M   'P 1'
#
loop_
_entity.id
_entity.type
_entity.pdbx_description
1 polymer ?
#
loop_
_entity_poly.entity_id
_entity_poly.type
_entity_poly.pdbx_seq_one_letter_code
_entity_poly.pdbx_strand_id
1 'polypeptide(L)'
;MLAAAATPIPVSAQQTAARGANDAASSGQQPAFPDVIAQLEEEIGLLEADIAERTAAQEAAAGDEAEAARDDLLKLRETKEAVTALLVELRQQQAEVEAEPDVGSGTDGLPVREVGTTDQGIDAAALRAERDALAAEVATLQEERQGLREEAETLRAEAEADRAEFDRALAEERSESAKRAEDAATDVTARQDAATARLAELQERIATAEAALAGLAETEAARQDALEALSADAEAARGLGAEEAEARRRLEERNEALVARRQELDGVTAELADEQAQVDAARTALTDLEARSASAQAELTEVLTAAETARTEAADELAAMRAAMDAAQAEREEEAGRLETARDERLQLDRQISTLRAEASALEDSVETTRAAQQSAMVDLQAAKEAADTQEASGRDALDGLAAQADALTGQIAAAQAELSDLESRRSEMAAEVARLEQDRAARLEELSGLQAQVATPEPEPEPEIAATPEPEPEPATDPEPAVASGPRDPAMVAFALDAAPGLPPRGSAEMDRLTEALNDGACPTNALRDTLGTINRQTLVALIRALGPC
;
A
#
# COMPACT_ATOMS: atom_id res chain seq x y z
N MET A 1 -78.17 58.61 19.34
CA MET A 1 -79.24 57.69 18.85
C MET A 1 -78.84 57.21 17.47
N LEU A 2 -79.14 55.95 17.08
CA LEU A 2 -78.86 55.34 15.77
C LEU A 2 -77.34 55.34 15.41
N ALA A 3 -76.55 54.27 15.56
CA ALA A 3 -76.78 52.82 15.71
C ALA A 3 -77.06 52.02 14.41
N ALA A 4 -75.98 51.75 13.66
CA ALA A 4 -75.78 50.59 12.79
C ALA A 4 -74.27 50.48 12.46
N ALA A 5 -73.65 49.34 12.15
CA ALA A 5 -73.90 47.95 12.54
C ALA A 5 -72.63 47.14 12.14
N ALA A 6 -71.71 46.89 13.07
CA ALA A 6 -70.45 46.19 12.77
C ALA A 6 -70.56 44.68 12.99
N THR A 7 -70.20 43.87 11.99
CA THR A 7 -70.16 42.40 12.07
C THR A 7 -68.74 41.88 12.31
N PRO A 8 -68.44 41.27 13.47
CA PRO A 8 -67.17 40.60 13.71
C PRO A 8 -67.22 39.14 13.19
N ILE A 9 -66.17 38.70 12.50
CA ILE A 9 -65.92 37.28 12.22
C ILE A 9 -65.06 36.73 13.37
N PRO A 10 -65.47 35.63 14.05
CA PRO A 10 -64.78 35.14 15.23
C PRO A 10 -63.49 34.38 14.90
N VAL A 11 -62.44 34.63 15.67
CA VAL A 11 -61.24 33.78 15.71
C VAL A 11 -61.54 32.57 16.59
N SER A 12 -61.58 31.37 15.99
CA SER A 12 -61.69 30.10 16.70
C SER A 12 -60.38 29.33 16.60
N ALA A 13 -59.62 29.29 17.70
CA ALA A 13 -58.49 28.39 17.87
C ALA A 13 -58.94 26.99 18.32
N GLN A 14 -57.97 26.06 18.42
CA GLN A 14 -58.11 24.69 18.91
C GLN A 14 -58.83 23.68 17.99
N GLN A 15 -58.02 22.83 17.32
CA GLN A 15 -58.16 21.40 17.59
C GLN A 15 -56.82 20.66 17.44
N THR A 16 -56.34 20.08 18.54
CA THR A 16 -55.17 19.19 18.57
C THR A 16 -55.58 17.72 18.48
N ALA A 17 -54.70 16.90 17.91
CA ALA A 17 -54.65 15.44 18.02
C ALA A 17 -55.74 14.61 17.31
N ALA A 18 -55.39 14.12 16.12
CA ALA A 18 -55.77 12.78 15.67
C ALA A 18 -54.54 12.12 15.01
N ARG A 19 -54.03 11.02 15.59
CA ARG A 19 -52.88 10.26 15.09
C ARG A 19 -53.39 8.88 14.69
N GLY A 20 -53.55 8.62 13.40
CA GLY A 20 -54.20 7.39 12.91
C GLY A 20 -53.91 7.13 11.43
N ALA A 21 -53.23 6.02 11.18
CA ALA A 21 -52.74 5.50 9.90
C ALA A 21 -53.57 5.80 8.65
N ASN A 22 -52.89 6.21 7.57
CA ASN A 22 -53.29 5.85 6.21
C ASN A 22 -52.06 5.80 5.27
N ASP A 23 -51.26 4.72 5.39
CA ASP A 23 -50.17 4.43 4.46
C ASP A 23 -50.73 3.93 3.11
N ALA A 24 -51.02 4.86 2.19
CA ALA A 24 -51.41 4.52 0.83
C ALA A 24 -51.01 5.62 -0.18
N ALA A 25 -50.06 5.28 -1.06
CA ALA A 25 -49.85 5.85 -2.39
C ALA A 25 -50.06 7.36 -2.58
N SER A 26 -49.07 8.16 -2.18
CA SER A 26 -48.73 9.39 -2.91
C SER A 26 -47.22 9.47 -3.11
N SER A 27 -46.73 8.82 -4.18
CA SER A 27 -45.41 9.09 -4.73
C SER A 27 -45.45 10.48 -5.36
N GLY A 28 -45.23 11.51 -4.54
CA GLY A 28 -45.27 12.89 -4.96
C GLY A 28 -44.27 13.15 -6.07
N GLN A 29 -44.76 13.17 -7.31
CA GLN A 29 -44.04 13.78 -8.42
C GLN A 29 -43.90 15.25 -8.09
N GLN A 30 -42.72 15.64 -7.61
CA GLN A 30 -42.26 17.01 -7.85
C GLN A 30 -42.37 17.22 -9.36
N PRO A 31 -43.03 18.29 -9.84
CA PRO A 31 -42.98 18.62 -11.26
C PRO A 31 -41.51 18.69 -11.65
N ALA A 32 -41.14 18.02 -12.74
CA ALA A 32 -39.75 18.02 -13.15
C ALA A 32 -39.35 19.47 -13.47
N PHE A 33 -38.09 19.85 -13.28
CA PHE A 33 -37.64 21.22 -13.59
C PHE A 33 -38.09 21.70 -14.99
N PRO A 34 -38.14 20.87 -16.05
CA PRO A 34 -38.75 21.25 -17.34
C PRO A 34 -40.22 21.65 -17.27
N ASP A 35 -41.05 21.02 -16.43
CA ASP A 35 -42.48 21.34 -16.29
C ASP A 35 -42.66 22.72 -15.66
N VAL A 36 -41.84 23.04 -14.65
CA VAL A 36 -41.82 24.37 -13.98
C VAL A 36 -41.32 25.45 -14.93
N ILE A 37 -40.30 25.15 -15.76
CA ILE A 37 -39.81 26.08 -16.78
C ILE A 37 -40.89 26.33 -17.84
N ALA A 38 -41.58 25.30 -18.33
CA ALA A 38 -42.65 25.44 -19.31
C ALA A 38 -43.82 26.27 -18.77
N GLN A 39 -44.20 26.10 -17.50
CA GLN A 39 -45.23 26.95 -16.87
C GLN A 39 -44.78 28.41 -16.77
N LEU A 40 -43.52 28.67 -16.41
CA LEU A 40 -42.98 30.04 -16.35
C LEU A 40 -42.89 30.69 -17.74
N GLU A 41 -42.56 29.92 -18.79
CA GLU A 41 -42.58 30.40 -20.18
C GLU A 41 -44.01 30.76 -20.64
N GLU A 42 -45.03 29.99 -20.23
CA GLU A 42 -46.45 30.32 -20.48
C GLU A 42 -46.91 31.56 -19.71
N GLU A 43 -46.58 31.67 -18.42
CA GLU A 43 -46.92 32.84 -17.59
C GLU A 43 -46.23 34.13 -18.09
N ILE A 44 -44.99 34.05 -18.56
CA ILE A 44 -44.29 35.18 -19.21
C ILE A 44 -44.99 35.58 -20.52
N GLY A 45 -45.35 34.63 -21.38
CA GLY A 45 -46.04 34.92 -22.64
C GLY A 45 -47.41 35.59 -22.45
N LEU A 46 -48.13 35.24 -21.38
CA LEU A 46 -49.38 35.90 -21.00
C LEU A 46 -49.16 37.32 -20.46
N LEU A 47 -48.10 37.55 -19.69
CA LEU A 47 -47.72 38.89 -19.19
C LEU A 47 -47.26 39.82 -20.32
N GLU A 48 -46.48 39.33 -21.28
CA GLU A 48 -46.08 40.11 -22.47
C GLU A 48 -47.30 40.54 -23.31
N ALA A 49 -48.32 39.66 -23.42
CA ALA A 49 -49.57 39.98 -24.11
C ALA A 49 -50.41 41.05 -23.39
N ASP A 50 -50.59 40.95 -22.07
CA ASP A 50 -51.31 41.96 -21.25
C ASP A 50 -50.60 43.32 -21.25
N ILE A 51 -49.25 43.32 -21.21
CA ILE A 51 -48.45 44.54 -21.37
C ILE A 51 -48.65 45.16 -22.76
N ALA A 52 -48.64 44.36 -23.83
CA ALA A 52 -48.89 44.84 -25.19
C ALA A 52 -50.31 45.41 -25.37
N GLU A 53 -51.35 44.75 -24.85
CA GLU A 53 -52.73 45.22 -24.91
C GLU A 53 -52.92 46.54 -24.15
N ARG A 54 -52.38 46.64 -22.92
CA ARG A 54 -52.44 47.89 -22.13
C ARG A 54 -51.67 49.03 -22.78
N THR A 55 -50.52 48.75 -23.40
CA THR A 55 -49.72 49.77 -24.10
C THR A 55 -50.50 50.31 -25.30
N ALA A 56 -51.09 49.44 -26.12
CA ALA A 56 -51.93 49.85 -27.26
C ALA A 56 -53.18 50.63 -26.82
N ALA A 57 -53.82 50.23 -25.72
CA ALA A 57 -54.96 50.97 -25.15
C ALA A 57 -54.57 52.35 -24.62
N GLN A 58 -53.37 52.48 -24.03
CA GLN A 58 -52.85 53.77 -23.55
C GLN A 58 -52.43 54.70 -24.69
N GLU A 59 -51.82 54.17 -25.76
CA GLU A 59 -51.51 54.94 -26.97
C GLU A 59 -52.77 55.42 -27.69
N ALA A 60 -53.83 54.60 -27.74
CA ALA A 60 -55.13 55.01 -28.29
C ALA A 60 -55.76 56.15 -27.48
N ALA A 61 -55.84 56.01 -26.14
CA ALA A 61 -56.39 57.04 -25.27
C ALA A 61 -55.62 58.37 -25.35
N ALA A 62 -54.29 58.32 -25.44
CA ALA A 62 -53.45 59.50 -25.63
C ALA A 62 -53.66 60.16 -27.02
N GLY A 63 -54.02 59.37 -28.04
CA GLY A 63 -54.44 59.88 -29.35
C GLY A 63 -55.76 60.66 -29.28
N ASP A 64 -56.79 60.07 -28.65
CA ASP A 64 -58.10 60.68 -28.48
C ASP A 64 -58.04 62.00 -27.69
N GLU A 65 -57.29 62.04 -26.58
CA GLU A 65 -57.07 63.28 -25.80
C GLU A 65 -56.33 64.36 -26.61
N ALA A 66 -55.34 63.97 -27.42
CA ALA A 66 -54.57 64.90 -28.25
C ALA A 66 -55.41 65.48 -29.42
N GLU A 67 -56.35 64.71 -29.98
CA GLU A 67 -57.28 65.20 -30.99
C GLU A 67 -58.34 66.13 -30.36
N ALA A 68 -58.92 65.77 -29.21
CA ALA A 68 -59.85 66.63 -28.47
C ALA A 68 -59.23 67.98 -28.08
N ALA A 69 -58.00 67.99 -27.54
CA ALA A 69 -57.28 69.22 -27.18
C ALA A 69 -56.97 70.10 -28.39
N ARG A 70 -56.73 69.50 -29.57
CA ARG A 70 -56.51 70.22 -30.83
C ARG A 70 -57.79 70.89 -31.34
N ASP A 71 -58.92 70.21 -31.17
CA ASP A 71 -60.24 70.69 -31.60
C ASP A 71 -60.72 71.88 -30.73
N ASP A 72 -60.46 71.83 -29.42
CA ASP A 72 -60.74 72.95 -28.52
C ASP A 72 -59.82 74.16 -28.74
N LEU A 73 -58.56 73.94 -29.13
CA LEU A 73 -57.67 75.02 -29.58
C LEU A 73 -58.14 75.70 -30.89
N LEU A 74 -58.84 74.98 -31.77
CA LEU A 74 -59.48 75.57 -32.95
C LEU A 74 -60.69 76.43 -32.54
N LYS A 75 -61.57 75.94 -31.67
CA LYS A 75 -62.71 76.72 -31.12
C LYS A 75 -62.25 77.98 -30.38
N LEU A 76 -61.14 77.89 -29.63
CA LEU A 76 -60.53 79.04 -28.94
C LEU A 76 -59.97 80.08 -29.92
N ARG A 77 -59.55 79.64 -31.12
CA ARG A 77 -59.11 80.54 -32.19
C ARG A 77 -60.28 81.23 -32.89
N GLU A 78 -61.32 80.50 -33.26
CA GLU A 78 -62.52 81.07 -33.90
C GLU A 78 -63.19 82.10 -32.99
N THR A 79 -63.35 81.79 -31.70
CA THR A 79 -63.90 82.73 -30.70
C THR A 79 -63.04 83.98 -30.52
N LYS A 80 -61.70 83.84 -30.54
CA LYS A 80 -60.77 84.99 -30.52
C LYS A 80 -60.93 85.87 -31.77
N GLU A 81 -61.06 85.27 -32.95
CA GLU A 81 -61.23 86.00 -34.22
C GLU A 81 -62.60 86.71 -34.25
N ALA A 82 -63.67 86.10 -33.73
CA ALA A 82 -64.98 86.72 -33.56
C ALA A 82 -65.00 87.90 -32.56
N VAL A 83 -64.37 87.76 -31.38
CA VAL A 83 -64.22 88.85 -30.41
C VAL A 83 -63.40 90.01 -30.98
N THR A 84 -62.41 89.71 -31.82
CA THR A 84 -61.61 90.74 -32.51
C THR A 84 -62.45 91.55 -33.50
N ALA A 85 -63.38 90.91 -34.22
CA ALA A 85 -64.31 91.60 -35.12
C ALA A 85 -65.24 92.57 -34.37
N LEU A 86 -65.86 92.12 -33.27
CA LEU A 86 -66.71 92.97 -32.42
C LEU A 86 -65.96 94.20 -31.86
N LEU A 87 -64.68 94.06 -31.53
CA LEU A 87 -63.82 95.17 -31.07
C LEU A 87 -63.39 96.17 -32.18
N VAL A 88 -63.64 95.85 -33.45
CA VAL A 88 -63.52 96.80 -34.57
C VAL A 88 -64.86 97.52 -34.77
N GLU A 89 -65.96 96.77 -34.79
CA GLU A 89 -67.32 97.31 -34.97
C GLU A 89 -67.69 98.32 -33.87
N LEU A 90 -67.38 98.02 -32.60
CA LEU A 90 -67.62 98.93 -31.46
C LEU A 90 -66.83 100.25 -31.58
N ARG A 91 -65.59 100.21 -32.12
CA ARG A 91 -64.79 101.43 -32.36
C ARG A 91 -65.33 102.26 -33.52
N GLN A 92 -65.91 101.61 -34.53
CA GLN A 92 -66.52 102.32 -35.65
C GLN A 92 -67.79 103.06 -35.20
N GLN A 93 -68.61 102.45 -34.34
CA GLN A 93 -69.79 103.10 -33.74
C GLN A 93 -69.41 104.28 -32.82
N GLN A 94 -68.29 104.22 -32.10
CA GLN A 94 -67.81 105.36 -31.30
C GLN A 94 -67.40 106.57 -32.15
N ALA A 95 -66.91 106.37 -33.38
CA ALA A 95 -66.48 107.45 -34.26
C ALA A 95 -67.64 108.24 -34.91
N GLU A 96 -68.86 107.68 -34.95
CA GLU A 96 -70.04 108.35 -35.54
C GLU A 96 -70.79 109.27 -34.55
N VAL A 97 -70.46 109.22 -33.25
CA VAL A 97 -71.21 109.94 -32.19
C VAL A 97 -70.56 111.29 -31.80
N GLU A 98 -69.27 111.52 -32.07
CA GLU A 98 -68.54 112.72 -31.63
C GLU A 98 -68.59 113.92 -32.63
N ALA A 99 -69.58 113.97 -33.54
CA ALA A 99 -69.49 114.77 -34.77
C ALA A 99 -70.67 115.72 -35.09
N GLU A 100 -71.28 116.41 -34.12
CA GLU A 100 -72.24 117.50 -34.40
C GLU A 100 -72.27 118.62 -33.32
N PRO A 101 -72.04 119.91 -33.66
CA PRO A 101 -72.02 121.02 -32.69
C PRO A 101 -73.08 122.14 -32.88
N ASP A 102 -73.51 122.64 -31.72
CA ASP A 102 -74.38 123.79 -31.36
C ASP A 102 -74.15 125.15 -32.09
N VAL A 103 -75.25 125.90 -32.34
CA VAL A 103 -75.30 127.35 -32.69
C VAL A 103 -76.64 127.96 -32.23
N GLY A 104 -76.66 129.19 -31.69
CA GLY A 104 -77.93 129.87 -31.33
C GLY A 104 -77.88 131.41 -31.15
N SER A 105 -78.98 131.98 -30.63
CA SER A 105 -79.23 133.38 -30.19
C SER A 105 -79.41 134.50 -31.25
N GLY A 106 -80.24 135.51 -30.91
CA GLY A 106 -80.45 136.77 -31.65
C GLY A 106 -81.81 137.45 -31.39
N THR A 107 -81.85 138.78 -31.18
CA THR A 107 -83.07 139.56 -30.82
C THR A 107 -83.19 140.92 -31.54
N ASP A 108 -84.24 141.70 -31.20
CA ASP A 108 -84.51 143.13 -31.53
C ASP A 108 -85.03 143.42 -32.97
N GLY A 109 -85.77 144.49 -33.27
CA GLY A 109 -86.39 145.56 -32.46
C GLY A 109 -87.15 146.61 -33.33
N LEU A 110 -88.17 147.31 -32.80
CA LEU A 110 -88.98 148.35 -33.51
C LEU A 110 -88.44 149.79 -33.28
N PRO A 111 -88.81 150.79 -34.10
CA PRO A 111 -89.75 151.84 -33.62
C PRO A 111 -90.62 152.53 -34.72
N VAL A 112 -91.26 153.67 -34.38
CA VAL A 112 -92.31 154.44 -35.11
C VAL A 112 -91.98 155.97 -35.09
N ARG A 113 -92.53 156.81 -36.01
CA ARG A 113 -93.23 158.13 -35.72
C ARG A 113 -93.16 159.31 -36.78
N GLU A 114 -94.35 159.77 -37.21
CA GLU A 114 -94.86 161.14 -37.59
C GLU A 114 -94.28 162.16 -38.65
N VAL A 115 -95.21 162.65 -39.51
CA VAL A 115 -95.64 164.07 -39.84
C VAL A 115 -94.75 165.10 -40.58
N GLY A 116 -95.37 165.82 -41.55
CA GLY A 116 -94.94 167.13 -42.15
C GLY A 116 -96.06 167.82 -42.98
N THR A 117 -96.00 169.14 -43.25
CA THR A 117 -97.11 169.97 -43.84
C THR A 117 -96.64 171.16 -44.74
N THR A 118 -97.54 171.70 -45.61
CA THR A 118 -97.46 172.93 -46.49
C THR A 118 -98.82 173.11 -47.26
N ASP A 119 -99.23 174.20 -47.96
CA ASP A 119 -99.00 175.68 -47.99
C ASP A 119 -99.91 176.34 -49.11
N GLN A 120 -100.01 177.69 -49.20
CA GLN A 120 -100.48 178.56 -50.33
C GLN A 120 -102.00 178.65 -50.68
N GLY A 121 -102.67 179.79 -50.94
CA GLY A 121 -102.32 181.22 -51.16
C GLY A 121 -103.32 181.89 -52.15
N ILE A 122 -103.45 183.24 -52.14
CA ILE A 122 -104.10 184.12 -53.18
C ILE A 122 -105.67 184.00 -53.27
N ASP A 123 -106.54 185.00 -53.56
CA ASP A 123 -106.51 186.46 -53.83
C ASP A 123 -107.74 187.19 -53.17
N ALA A 124 -107.96 188.50 -53.37
CA ALA A 124 -109.15 189.23 -52.88
C ALA A 124 -109.69 190.38 -53.78
N ALA A 125 -110.67 190.10 -54.66
CA ALA A 125 -111.46 191.15 -55.34
C ALA A 125 -112.90 190.76 -55.75
N ALA A 126 -113.11 189.54 -56.28
CA ALA A 126 -114.39 189.12 -56.89
C ALA A 126 -115.48 188.63 -55.91
N LEU A 127 -115.16 188.62 -54.59
CA LEU A 127 -115.90 188.09 -53.43
C LEU A 127 -117.27 188.76 -53.12
N ARG A 128 -118.04 189.15 -54.14
CA ARG A 128 -119.38 189.78 -54.00
C ARG A 128 -120.44 189.25 -54.96
N ALA A 129 -120.08 188.72 -56.13
CA ALA A 129 -120.99 187.90 -56.92
C ALA A 129 -121.06 186.47 -56.34
N GLU A 130 -119.89 185.96 -55.98
CA GLU A 130 -119.68 184.68 -55.29
C GLU A 130 -120.41 184.60 -53.94
N ARG A 131 -120.44 185.72 -53.19
CA ARG A 131 -121.08 185.82 -51.86
C ARG A 131 -122.54 185.38 -51.85
N ASP A 132 -123.32 185.75 -52.87
CA ASP A 132 -124.78 185.52 -52.87
C ASP A 132 -125.16 184.15 -53.42
N ALA A 133 -124.24 183.47 -54.12
CA ALA A 133 -124.33 182.03 -54.40
C ALA A 133 -123.91 181.20 -53.17
N LEU A 134 -122.76 181.55 -52.57
CA LEU A 134 -122.26 180.95 -51.32
C LEU A 134 -123.27 181.09 -50.17
N ALA A 135 -124.08 182.15 -50.12
CA ALA A 135 -125.12 182.31 -49.10
C ALA A 135 -126.21 181.21 -49.14
N ALA A 136 -126.48 180.62 -50.32
CA ALA A 136 -127.37 179.47 -50.45
C ALA A 136 -126.64 178.15 -50.16
N GLU A 137 -125.43 177.99 -50.70
CA GLU A 137 -124.62 176.78 -50.55
C GLU A 137 -124.17 176.53 -49.10
N VAL A 138 -123.84 177.61 -48.36
CA VAL A 138 -123.53 177.58 -46.92
C VAL A 138 -124.73 177.16 -46.07
N ALA A 139 -125.98 177.34 -46.53
CA ALA A 139 -127.15 176.86 -45.80
C ALA A 139 -127.24 175.33 -45.85
N THR A 140 -127.16 174.73 -47.04
CA THR A 140 -127.11 173.27 -47.21
C THR A 140 -125.90 172.64 -46.53
N LEU A 141 -124.72 173.24 -46.67
CA LEU A 141 -123.49 172.78 -46.01
C LEU A 141 -123.53 172.94 -44.48
N GLN A 142 -124.46 173.74 -43.91
CA GLN A 142 -124.65 173.80 -42.46
C GLN A 142 -125.53 172.66 -41.93
N GLU A 143 -126.55 172.22 -42.66
CA GLU A 143 -127.33 171.02 -42.31
C GLU A 143 -126.48 169.75 -42.44
N GLU A 144 -125.77 169.57 -43.56
CA GLU A 144 -124.87 168.42 -43.75
C GLU A 144 -123.77 168.36 -42.66
N ARG A 145 -123.16 169.50 -42.33
CA ARG A 145 -122.15 169.59 -41.27
C ARG A 145 -122.74 169.64 -39.84
N GLN A 146 -124.04 169.46 -39.69
CA GLN A 146 -124.68 169.15 -38.42
C GLN A 146 -124.98 167.64 -38.33
N GLY A 147 -125.55 167.03 -39.37
CA GLY A 147 -125.73 165.57 -39.44
C GLY A 147 -124.41 164.80 -39.27
N LEU A 148 -123.36 165.22 -39.99
CA LEU A 148 -122.00 164.64 -39.87
C LEU A 148 -121.34 164.86 -38.50
N ARG A 149 -121.89 165.72 -37.63
CA ARG A 149 -121.41 165.87 -36.24
C ARG A 149 -122.11 164.91 -35.30
N GLU A 150 -123.41 164.74 -35.45
CA GLU A 150 -124.20 163.77 -34.67
C GLU A 150 -123.73 162.33 -35.00
N GLU A 151 -123.42 162.04 -36.26
CA GLU A 151 -122.77 160.79 -36.69
C GLU A 151 -121.35 160.63 -36.11
N ALA A 152 -120.52 161.69 -36.11
CA ALA A 152 -119.16 161.65 -35.56
C ALA A 152 -119.09 161.62 -34.02
N GLU A 153 -120.14 162.03 -33.31
CA GLU A 153 -120.29 161.82 -31.86
C GLU A 153 -120.77 160.40 -31.55
N THR A 154 -121.68 159.85 -32.37
CA THR A 154 -122.13 158.45 -32.26
C THR A 154 -120.96 157.48 -32.46
N LEU A 155 -120.19 157.64 -33.55
CA LEU A 155 -119.00 156.82 -33.83
C LEU A 155 -117.88 156.99 -32.79
N ARG A 156 -117.82 158.11 -32.06
CA ARG A 156 -116.92 158.25 -30.91
C ARG A 156 -117.38 157.44 -29.71
N ALA A 157 -118.67 157.43 -29.41
CA ALA A 157 -119.22 156.65 -28.30
C ALA A 157 -119.01 155.14 -28.52
N GLU A 158 -119.21 154.65 -29.75
CA GLU A 158 -118.89 153.26 -30.12
C GLU A 158 -117.39 152.97 -29.99
N ALA A 159 -116.52 153.82 -30.56
CA ALA A 159 -115.07 153.64 -30.50
C ALA A 159 -114.46 153.76 -29.07
N GLU A 160 -115.15 154.40 -28.12
CA GLU A 160 -114.79 154.38 -26.69
C GLU A 160 -115.32 153.13 -25.96
N ALA A 161 -116.49 152.62 -26.35
CA ALA A 161 -117.04 151.37 -25.81
C ALA A 161 -116.20 150.15 -26.21
N ASP A 162 -115.89 149.98 -27.49
CA ASP A 162 -115.04 148.89 -28.02
C ASP A 162 -113.67 148.85 -27.31
N ARG A 163 -113.12 150.02 -27.02
CA ARG A 163 -111.82 150.17 -26.33
C ARG A 163 -111.88 149.69 -24.88
N ALA A 164 -112.96 150.01 -24.18
CA ALA A 164 -113.19 149.56 -22.81
C ALA A 164 -113.49 148.06 -22.71
N GLU A 165 -114.03 147.44 -23.78
CA GLU A 165 -114.18 145.98 -23.86
C GLU A 165 -112.85 145.28 -24.18
N PHE A 166 -112.04 145.83 -25.10
CA PHE A 166 -110.69 145.34 -25.39
C PHE A 166 -109.77 145.39 -24.15
N ASP A 167 -109.77 146.51 -23.41
CA ASP A 167 -108.97 146.65 -22.19
C ASP A 167 -109.41 145.69 -21.07
N ARG A 168 -110.69 145.25 -21.03
CA ARG A 168 -111.13 144.16 -20.15
C ARG A 168 -110.55 142.82 -20.57
N ALA A 169 -110.69 142.44 -21.84
CA ALA A 169 -110.19 141.17 -22.34
C ALA A 169 -108.68 141.00 -22.09
N LEU A 170 -107.90 142.08 -22.31
CA LEU A 170 -106.46 142.09 -22.07
C LEU A 170 -106.09 141.99 -20.57
N ALA A 171 -106.97 142.43 -19.66
CA ALA A 171 -106.78 142.27 -18.22
C ALA A 171 -107.12 140.84 -17.75
N GLU A 172 -108.14 140.22 -18.34
CA GLU A 172 -108.58 138.87 -18.02
C GLU A 172 -107.56 137.82 -18.52
N GLU A 173 -107.07 137.95 -19.76
CA GLU A 173 -106.00 137.09 -20.30
C GLU A 173 -104.72 137.16 -19.45
N ARG A 174 -104.34 138.36 -18.97
CA ARG A 174 -103.21 138.52 -18.05
C ARG A 174 -103.43 137.81 -16.72
N SER A 175 -104.64 137.88 -16.17
CA SER A 175 -105.03 137.18 -14.93
C SER A 175 -104.91 135.65 -15.08
N GLU A 176 -105.35 135.09 -16.22
CA GLU A 176 -105.16 133.67 -16.50
C GLU A 176 -103.69 133.29 -16.70
N SER A 177 -102.91 134.11 -17.43
CA SER A 177 -101.49 133.84 -17.69
C SER A 177 -100.66 133.80 -16.41
N ALA A 178 -100.99 134.65 -15.43
CA ALA A 178 -100.34 134.67 -14.12
C ALA A 178 -100.58 133.36 -13.35
N LYS A 179 -101.83 132.86 -13.31
CA LYS A 179 -102.15 131.59 -12.63
C LYS A 179 -101.43 130.41 -13.27
N ARG A 180 -101.44 130.31 -14.61
CA ARG A 180 -100.73 129.25 -15.35
C ARG A 180 -99.22 129.24 -15.04
N ALA A 181 -98.62 130.40 -14.77
CA ALA A 181 -97.22 130.48 -14.37
C ALA A 181 -96.98 130.03 -12.91
N GLU A 182 -97.91 130.32 -11.98
CA GLU A 182 -97.84 129.89 -10.58
C GLU A 182 -98.05 128.37 -10.42
N ASP A 183 -99.01 127.81 -11.15
CA ASP A 183 -99.24 126.36 -11.23
C ASP A 183 -98.02 125.63 -11.84
N ALA A 184 -97.38 126.21 -12.86
CA ALA A 184 -96.17 125.64 -13.46
C ALA A 184 -94.95 125.69 -12.52
N ALA A 185 -94.78 126.76 -11.75
CA ALA A 185 -93.68 126.91 -10.80
C ALA A 185 -93.76 125.89 -9.64
N THR A 186 -94.96 125.57 -9.18
CA THR A 186 -95.18 124.57 -8.12
C THR A 186 -94.95 123.14 -8.62
N ASP A 187 -95.39 122.79 -9.84
CA ASP A 187 -95.10 121.50 -10.49
C ASP A 187 -93.59 121.27 -10.72
N VAL A 188 -92.85 122.30 -11.16
CA VAL A 188 -91.38 122.23 -11.30
C VAL A 188 -90.70 121.98 -9.95
N THR A 189 -91.12 122.69 -8.90
CA THR A 189 -90.56 122.53 -7.55
C THR A 189 -90.78 121.11 -7.02
N ALA A 190 -92.00 120.58 -7.14
CA ALA A 190 -92.33 119.21 -6.72
C ALA A 190 -91.51 118.13 -7.47
N ARG A 191 -91.20 118.34 -8.76
CA ARG A 191 -90.30 117.45 -9.51
C ARG A 191 -88.85 117.54 -9.03
N GLN A 192 -88.38 118.72 -8.64
CA GLN A 192 -87.02 118.93 -8.14
C GLN A 192 -86.80 118.26 -6.77
N ASP A 193 -87.79 118.34 -5.87
CA ASP A 193 -87.78 117.61 -4.60
C ASP A 193 -87.80 116.08 -4.82
N ALA A 194 -88.66 115.60 -5.71
CA ALA A 194 -88.75 114.17 -6.04
C ALA A 194 -87.47 113.61 -6.69
N ALA A 195 -86.77 114.41 -7.50
CA ALA A 195 -85.45 114.06 -8.05
C ALA A 195 -84.37 114.00 -6.96
N THR A 196 -84.40 114.95 -6.02
CA THR A 196 -83.46 115.00 -4.88
C THR A 196 -83.64 113.80 -3.95
N ALA A 197 -84.87 113.39 -3.67
CA ALA A 197 -85.17 112.19 -2.89
C ALA A 197 -84.64 110.90 -3.55
N ARG A 198 -84.78 110.78 -4.88
CA ARG A 198 -84.24 109.63 -5.64
C ARG A 198 -82.71 109.59 -5.65
N LEU A 199 -82.04 110.74 -5.66
CA LEU A 199 -80.58 110.79 -5.54
C LEU A 199 -80.10 110.27 -4.17
N ALA A 200 -80.79 110.60 -3.08
CA ALA A 200 -80.49 110.06 -1.75
C ALA A 200 -80.71 108.54 -1.68
N GLU A 201 -81.82 108.02 -2.22
CA GLU A 201 -82.09 106.56 -2.29
C GLU A 201 -81.00 105.83 -3.08
N LEU A 202 -80.56 106.39 -4.21
CA LEU A 202 -79.49 105.80 -5.01
C LEU A 202 -78.12 105.83 -4.29
N GLN A 203 -77.82 106.89 -3.53
CA GLN A 203 -76.60 106.97 -2.73
C GLN A 203 -76.58 105.95 -1.59
N GLU A 204 -77.71 105.75 -0.89
CA GLU A 204 -77.84 104.71 0.15
C GLU A 204 -77.68 103.30 -0.43
N ARG A 205 -78.25 103.06 -1.62
CA ARG A 205 -78.09 101.79 -2.34
C ARG A 205 -76.67 101.56 -2.85
N ILE A 206 -75.95 102.59 -3.27
CA ILE A 206 -74.53 102.49 -3.65
C ILE A 206 -73.69 102.14 -2.42
N ALA A 207 -73.83 102.86 -1.30
CA ALA A 207 -73.09 102.57 -0.07
C ALA A 207 -73.38 101.15 0.47
N THR A 208 -74.62 100.66 0.32
CA THR A 208 -75.00 99.29 0.67
C THR A 208 -74.33 98.26 -0.25
N ALA A 209 -74.21 98.54 -1.56
CA ALA A 209 -73.54 97.67 -2.52
C ALA A 209 -72.01 97.66 -2.31
N GLU A 210 -71.41 98.80 -2.00
CA GLU A 210 -69.98 98.93 -1.66
C GLU A 210 -69.64 98.14 -0.38
N ALA A 211 -70.48 98.23 0.65
CA ALA A 211 -70.33 97.42 1.87
C ALA A 211 -70.47 95.91 1.58
N ALA A 212 -71.38 95.51 0.70
CA ALA A 212 -71.53 94.11 0.28
C ALA A 212 -70.33 93.60 -0.54
N LEU A 213 -69.75 94.44 -1.41
CA LEU A 213 -68.54 94.13 -2.17
C LEU A 213 -67.30 94.03 -1.26
N ALA A 214 -67.18 94.89 -0.24
CA ALA A 214 -66.13 94.78 0.77
C ALA A 214 -66.23 93.45 1.55
N GLY A 215 -67.44 93.08 2.00
CA GLY A 215 -67.67 91.79 2.66
C GLY A 215 -67.38 90.58 1.76
N LEU A 216 -67.70 90.66 0.46
CA LEU A 216 -67.33 89.63 -0.51
C LEU A 216 -65.80 89.53 -0.67
N ALA A 217 -65.08 90.65 -0.77
CA ALA A 217 -63.62 90.67 -0.84
C ALA A 217 -62.96 90.07 0.41
N GLU A 218 -63.48 90.33 1.61
CA GLU A 218 -63.03 89.68 2.85
C GLU A 218 -63.26 88.15 2.81
N THR A 219 -64.42 87.70 2.32
CA THR A 219 -64.68 86.24 2.17
C THR A 219 -63.84 85.58 1.08
N GLU A 220 -63.49 86.30 0.01
CA GLU A 220 -62.61 85.80 -1.05
C GLU A 220 -61.16 85.71 -0.58
N ALA A 221 -60.65 86.71 0.14
CA ALA A 221 -59.35 86.65 0.79
C ALA A 221 -59.27 85.46 1.77
N ALA A 222 -60.24 85.33 2.69
CA ALA A 222 -60.28 84.21 3.63
C ALA A 222 -60.42 82.84 2.94
N ARG A 223 -61.07 82.78 1.77
CA ARG A 223 -61.13 81.56 0.93
C ARG A 223 -59.79 81.27 0.27
N GLN A 224 -59.06 82.30 -0.18
CA GLN A 224 -57.73 82.13 -0.76
C GLN A 224 -56.72 81.69 0.31
N ASP A 225 -56.69 82.33 1.47
CA ASP A 225 -55.86 81.92 2.61
C ASP A 225 -56.10 80.44 2.99
N ALA A 226 -57.37 80.02 3.00
CA ALA A 226 -57.75 78.62 3.28
C ALA A 226 -57.32 77.64 2.17
N LEU A 227 -57.32 78.07 0.90
CA LEU A 227 -56.82 77.26 -0.22
C LEU A 227 -55.30 77.18 -0.23
N GLU A 228 -54.59 78.26 0.11
CA GLU A 228 -53.14 78.27 0.26
C GLU A 228 -52.71 77.37 1.44
N ALA A 229 -53.40 77.45 2.58
CA ALA A 229 -53.21 76.54 3.71
C ALA A 229 -53.46 75.06 3.34
N LEU A 230 -54.58 74.75 2.67
CA LEU A 230 -54.86 73.39 2.18
C LEU A 230 -53.85 72.89 1.14
N SER A 231 -53.26 73.79 0.35
CA SER A 231 -52.19 73.43 -0.60
C SER A 231 -50.89 73.09 0.13
N ALA A 232 -50.52 73.84 1.17
CA ALA A 232 -49.37 73.57 2.01
C ALA A 232 -49.54 72.26 2.82
N ASP A 233 -50.73 72.01 3.37
CA ASP A 233 -51.05 70.74 4.03
C ASP A 233 -50.99 69.55 3.05
N ALA A 234 -51.45 69.74 1.80
CA ALA A 234 -51.34 68.72 0.76
C ALA A 234 -49.89 68.47 0.33
N GLU A 235 -49.02 69.49 0.32
CA GLU A 235 -47.59 69.33 0.06
C GLU A 235 -46.86 68.67 1.24
N ALA A 236 -47.19 69.02 2.48
CA ALA A 236 -46.69 68.33 3.66
C ALA A 236 -47.11 66.84 3.68
N ALA A 237 -48.36 66.53 3.32
CA ALA A 237 -48.84 65.16 3.18
C ALA A 237 -48.13 64.38 2.06
N ARG A 238 -47.80 65.02 0.93
CA ARG A 238 -46.95 64.42 -0.13
C ARG A 238 -45.53 64.17 0.37
N GLY A 239 -44.97 65.09 1.16
CA GLY A 239 -43.66 64.93 1.81
C GLY A 239 -43.63 63.71 2.72
N LEU A 240 -44.58 63.59 3.64
CA LEU A 240 -44.72 62.43 4.52
C LEU A 240 -44.96 61.13 3.75
N GLY A 241 -45.74 61.17 2.66
CA GLY A 241 -45.93 60.02 1.77
C GLY A 241 -44.66 59.59 1.03
N ALA A 242 -43.78 60.54 0.67
CA ALA A 242 -42.48 60.25 0.10
C ALA A 242 -41.50 59.68 1.15
N GLU A 243 -41.50 60.21 2.37
CA GLU A 243 -40.73 59.67 3.49
C GLU A 243 -41.18 58.24 3.87
N GLU A 244 -42.50 57.97 3.88
CA GLU A 244 -43.02 56.62 4.13
C GLU A 244 -42.65 55.67 2.99
N ALA A 245 -42.72 56.10 1.73
CA ALA A 245 -42.30 55.31 0.58
C ALA A 245 -40.79 55.01 0.61
N GLU A 246 -39.95 55.96 1.02
CA GLU A 246 -38.51 55.70 1.21
C GLU A 246 -38.24 54.78 2.40
N ALA A 247 -38.97 54.94 3.52
CA ALA A 247 -38.87 54.07 4.67
C ALA A 247 -39.29 52.61 4.35
N ARG A 248 -40.32 52.43 3.50
CA ARG A 248 -40.73 51.11 2.98
C ARG A 248 -39.64 50.49 2.11
N ARG A 249 -39.08 51.23 1.13
CA ARG A 249 -37.94 50.75 0.31
C ARG A 249 -36.74 50.34 1.18
N ARG A 250 -36.35 51.18 2.14
CA ARG A 250 -35.25 50.88 3.09
C ARG A 250 -35.55 49.68 4.01
N LEU A 251 -36.81 49.28 4.18
CA LEU A 251 -37.20 48.04 4.87
C LEU A 251 -37.20 46.84 3.93
N GLU A 252 -37.65 47.01 2.68
CA GLU A 252 -37.61 46.01 1.61
C GLU A 252 -36.16 45.62 1.30
N GLU A 253 -35.28 46.59 0.99
CA GLU A 253 -33.83 46.42 0.83
C GLU A 253 -33.18 45.68 2.01
N ARG A 254 -33.60 45.99 3.25
CA ARG A 254 -33.09 45.33 4.46
C ARG A 254 -33.62 43.92 4.64
N ASN A 255 -34.85 43.64 4.22
CA ASN A 255 -35.43 42.30 4.24
C ASN A 255 -34.78 41.42 3.17
N GLU A 256 -34.55 41.94 1.97
CA GLU A 256 -33.78 41.28 0.91
C GLU A 256 -32.35 40.98 1.37
N ALA A 257 -31.65 41.96 1.97
CA ALA A 257 -30.32 41.76 2.54
C ALA A 257 -30.31 40.72 3.68
N LEU A 258 -31.36 40.63 4.50
CA LEU A 258 -31.50 39.59 5.53
C LEU A 258 -31.80 38.20 4.94
N VAL A 259 -32.57 38.11 3.85
CA VAL A 259 -32.81 36.86 3.12
C VAL A 259 -31.53 36.38 2.44
N ALA A 260 -30.82 37.26 1.74
CA ALA A 260 -29.52 36.95 1.15
C ALA A 260 -28.51 36.52 2.21
N ARG A 261 -28.38 37.26 3.32
CA ARG A 261 -27.47 36.89 4.42
C ARG A 261 -27.86 35.58 5.11
N ARG A 262 -29.15 35.21 5.09
CA ARG A 262 -29.59 33.90 5.55
C ARG A 262 -29.22 32.79 4.56
N GLN A 263 -29.39 33.00 3.26
CA GLN A 263 -28.95 32.05 2.23
C GLN A 263 -27.42 31.83 2.28
N GLU A 264 -26.64 32.87 2.53
CA GLU A 264 -25.19 32.75 2.79
C GLU A 264 -24.90 31.90 4.05
N LEU A 265 -25.64 32.08 5.14
CA LEU A 265 -25.47 31.29 6.37
C LEU A 265 -25.92 29.83 6.20
N ASP A 266 -27.03 29.59 5.50
CA ASP A 266 -27.52 28.25 5.18
C ASP A 266 -26.51 27.52 4.26
N GLY A 267 -25.89 28.25 3.31
CA GLY A 267 -24.80 27.76 2.45
C GLY A 267 -23.53 27.40 3.23
N VAL A 268 -23.00 28.31 4.05
CA VAL A 268 -21.83 28.04 4.92
C VAL A 268 -22.10 26.91 5.92
N THR A 269 -23.36 26.73 6.34
CA THR A 269 -23.76 25.61 7.19
C THR A 269 -23.72 24.27 6.44
N ALA A 270 -24.07 24.26 5.14
CA ALA A 270 -23.91 23.09 4.29
C ALA A 270 -22.44 22.78 4.01
N GLU A 271 -21.62 23.78 3.67
CA GLU A 271 -20.16 23.63 3.49
C GLU A 271 -19.50 23.05 4.74
N LEU A 272 -19.84 23.55 5.93
CA LEU A 272 -19.33 23.03 7.21
C LEU A 272 -19.79 21.59 7.50
N ALA A 273 -21.00 21.20 7.07
CA ALA A 273 -21.49 19.84 7.20
C ALA A 273 -20.74 18.87 6.27
N ASP A 274 -20.46 19.29 5.03
CA ASP A 274 -19.68 18.52 4.06
C ASP A 274 -18.19 18.43 4.46
N GLU A 275 -17.59 19.49 5.01
CA GLU A 275 -16.24 19.42 5.60
C GLU A 275 -16.20 18.47 6.82
N GLN A 276 -17.19 18.53 7.71
CA GLN A 276 -17.26 17.63 8.86
C GLN A 276 -17.44 16.15 8.42
N ALA A 277 -18.25 15.90 7.39
CA ALA A 277 -18.40 14.57 6.80
C ALA A 277 -17.08 14.07 6.16
N GLN A 278 -16.33 14.94 5.47
CA GLN A 278 -14.99 14.63 4.95
C GLN A 278 -13.99 14.33 6.07
N VAL A 279 -14.02 15.07 7.18
CA VAL A 279 -13.17 14.84 8.35
C VAL A 279 -13.46 13.49 9.00
N ASP A 280 -14.74 13.11 9.17
CA ASP A 280 -15.11 11.82 9.77
C ASP A 280 -14.88 10.63 8.81
N ALA A 281 -15.02 10.83 7.51
CA ALA A 281 -14.56 9.86 6.50
C ALA A 281 -13.03 9.67 6.55
N ALA A 282 -12.26 10.77 6.67
CA ALA A 282 -10.80 10.72 6.78
C ALA A 282 -10.33 10.05 8.09
N ARG A 283 -11.01 10.31 9.21
CA ARG A 283 -10.78 9.60 10.49
C ARG A 283 -11.03 8.11 10.35
N THR A 284 -12.14 7.72 9.71
CA THR A 284 -12.47 6.31 9.44
C THR A 284 -11.38 5.65 8.58
N ALA A 285 -10.97 6.30 7.48
CA ALA A 285 -9.90 5.81 6.62
C ALA A 285 -8.54 5.70 7.33
N LEU A 286 -8.22 6.60 8.26
CA LEU A 286 -7.02 6.51 9.09
C LEU A 286 -7.08 5.30 10.02
N THR A 287 -8.19 5.08 10.72
CA THR A 287 -8.38 3.89 11.58
C THR A 287 -8.28 2.59 10.79
N ASP A 288 -8.83 2.56 9.58
CA ASP A 288 -8.71 1.44 8.64
C ASP A 288 -7.25 1.17 8.22
N LEU A 289 -6.46 2.23 7.98
CA LEU A 289 -5.05 2.13 7.65
C LEU A 289 -4.19 1.70 8.84
N GLU A 290 -4.49 2.17 10.05
CA GLU A 290 -3.84 1.73 11.29
C GLU A 290 -4.12 0.23 11.55
N ALA A 291 -5.36 -0.23 11.37
CA ALA A 291 -5.72 -1.64 11.50
C ALA A 291 -5.00 -2.52 10.46
N ARG A 292 -4.93 -2.08 9.20
CA ARG A 292 -4.17 -2.79 8.13
C ARG A 292 -2.66 -2.81 8.42
N SER A 293 -2.10 -1.72 8.95
CA SER A 293 -0.71 -1.64 9.37
C SER A 293 -0.40 -2.62 10.51
N ALA A 294 -1.28 -2.72 11.50
CA ALA A 294 -1.16 -3.68 12.58
C ALA A 294 -1.26 -5.14 12.10
N SER A 295 -2.16 -5.45 11.15
CA SER A 295 -2.25 -6.78 10.52
C SER A 295 -0.95 -7.13 9.79
N ALA A 296 -0.45 -6.23 8.93
CA ALA A 296 0.78 -6.44 8.18
C ALA A 296 2.02 -6.58 9.10
N GLN A 297 2.05 -5.91 10.25
CA GLN A 297 3.11 -6.08 11.26
C GLN A 297 3.02 -7.44 11.97
N ALA A 298 1.81 -7.94 12.25
CA ALA A 298 1.61 -9.28 12.80
C ALA A 298 2.02 -10.36 11.78
N GLU A 299 1.55 -10.26 10.53
CA GLU A 299 1.92 -11.14 9.42
C GLU A 299 3.44 -11.17 9.18
N LEU A 300 4.10 -10.01 9.20
CA LEU A 300 5.56 -9.92 9.10
C LEU A 300 6.27 -10.62 10.28
N THR A 301 5.74 -10.48 11.50
CA THR A 301 6.30 -11.12 12.70
C THR A 301 6.13 -12.65 12.65
N GLU A 302 4.99 -13.14 12.16
CA GLU A 302 4.73 -14.56 11.93
C GLU A 302 5.69 -15.13 10.87
N VAL A 303 5.83 -14.46 9.72
CA VAL A 303 6.74 -14.86 8.64
C VAL A 303 8.20 -14.87 9.10
N LEU A 304 8.65 -13.88 9.89
CA LEU A 304 10.00 -13.88 10.47
C LEU A 304 10.21 -15.05 11.44
N THR A 305 9.24 -15.32 12.32
CA THR A 305 9.30 -16.44 13.28
C THR A 305 9.33 -17.79 12.57
N ALA A 306 8.54 -17.96 11.51
CA ALA A 306 8.54 -19.16 10.68
C ALA A 306 9.86 -19.33 9.91
N ALA A 307 10.44 -18.23 9.40
CA ALA A 307 11.73 -18.26 8.72
C ALA A 307 12.91 -18.57 9.68
N GLU A 308 12.86 -18.11 10.93
CA GLU A 308 13.83 -18.50 11.95
C GLU A 308 13.69 -19.99 12.34
N THR A 309 12.46 -20.48 12.51
CA THR A 309 12.18 -21.91 12.78
C THR A 309 12.71 -22.81 11.65
N ALA A 310 12.34 -22.52 10.40
CA ALA A 310 12.80 -23.27 9.24
C ALA A 310 14.33 -23.20 9.05
N ARG A 311 14.96 -22.09 9.47
CA ARG A 311 16.43 -21.96 9.48
C ARG A 311 17.09 -22.82 10.56
N THR A 312 16.48 -22.97 11.74
CA THR A 312 16.97 -23.92 12.76
C THR A 312 16.79 -25.37 12.31
N GLU A 313 15.62 -25.74 11.77
CA GLU A 313 15.37 -27.08 11.24
C GLU A 313 16.38 -27.46 10.15
N ALA A 314 16.61 -26.58 9.16
CA ALA A 314 17.61 -26.82 8.11
C ALA A 314 19.07 -26.85 8.64
N ALA A 315 19.37 -26.18 9.76
CA ALA A 315 20.69 -26.26 10.39
C ALA A 315 20.89 -27.59 11.12
N ASP A 316 19.85 -28.10 11.80
CA ASP A 316 19.86 -29.40 12.47
C ASP A 316 19.87 -30.56 11.47
N GLU A 317 19.15 -30.46 10.34
CA GLU A 317 19.25 -31.41 9.22
C GLU A 317 20.68 -31.45 8.66
N LEU A 318 21.31 -30.29 8.42
CA LEU A 318 22.70 -30.22 7.94
C LEU A 318 23.70 -30.76 8.98
N ALA A 319 23.43 -30.62 10.28
CA ALA A 319 24.24 -31.23 11.33
C ALA A 319 24.08 -32.76 11.35
N ALA A 320 22.85 -33.27 11.22
CA ALA A 320 22.56 -34.69 11.14
C ALA A 320 23.17 -35.35 9.88
N MET A 321 23.09 -34.69 8.72
CA MET A 321 23.72 -35.17 7.49
C MET A 321 25.25 -35.23 7.60
N ARG A 322 25.88 -34.27 8.29
CA ARG A 322 27.33 -34.32 8.56
C ARG A 322 27.69 -35.47 9.48
N ALA A 323 27.00 -35.63 10.61
CA ALA A 323 27.22 -36.74 11.53
C ALA A 323 27.03 -38.12 10.86
N ALA A 324 26.06 -38.24 9.94
CA ALA A 324 25.86 -39.45 9.14
C ALA A 324 26.99 -39.70 8.12
N MET A 325 27.54 -38.64 7.49
CA MET A 325 28.70 -38.74 6.61
C MET A 325 29.98 -39.13 7.37
N ASP A 326 30.21 -38.53 8.55
CA ASP A 326 31.35 -38.83 9.42
C ASP A 326 31.28 -40.28 9.93
N ALA A 327 30.09 -40.76 10.32
CA ALA A 327 29.86 -42.15 10.70
C ALA A 327 30.09 -43.13 9.53
N ALA A 328 29.56 -42.83 8.34
CA ALA A 328 29.77 -43.65 7.14
C ALA A 328 31.24 -43.66 6.68
N GLN A 329 32.01 -42.60 6.96
CA GLN A 329 33.46 -42.62 6.75
C GLN A 329 34.15 -43.52 7.79
N ALA A 330 33.79 -43.44 9.07
CA ALA A 330 34.35 -44.31 10.10
C ALA A 330 34.07 -45.81 9.85
N GLU A 331 32.84 -46.17 9.44
CA GLU A 331 32.50 -47.54 9.02
C GLU A 331 33.36 -48.00 7.84
N ARG A 332 33.61 -47.11 6.87
CA ARG A 332 34.45 -47.40 5.70
C ARG A 332 35.93 -47.55 6.06
N GLU A 333 36.43 -46.81 7.04
CA GLU A 333 37.79 -46.95 7.56
C GLU A 333 37.95 -48.25 8.37
N GLU A 334 36.93 -48.65 9.13
CA GLU A 334 36.92 -49.95 9.80
C GLU A 334 36.90 -51.12 8.81
N GLU A 335 36.01 -51.09 7.80
CA GLU A 335 35.97 -52.12 6.75
C GLU A 335 37.26 -52.17 5.90
N ALA A 336 37.93 -51.02 5.69
CA ALA A 336 39.25 -51.00 5.07
C ALA A 336 40.29 -51.75 5.92
N GLY A 337 40.31 -51.54 7.24
CA GLY A 337 41.20 -52.25 8.18
C GLY A 337 40.88 -53.74 8.32
N ARG A 338 39.60 -54.12 8.35
CA ARG A 338 39.15 -55.53 8.27
C ARG A 338 39.67 -56.20 7.00
N LEU A 339 39.55 -55.52 5.85
CA LEU A 339 39.96 -56.01 4.54
C LEU A 339 41.48 -56.03 4.33
N GLU A 340 42.24 -55.16 5.00
CA GLU A 340 43.70 -55.25 5.08
C GLU A 340 44.15 -56.44 5.93
N THR A 341 43.56 -56.62 7.13
CA THR A 341 43.81 -57.77 8.01
C THR A 341 43.57 -59.10 7.27
N ALA A 342 42.43 -59.23 6.57
CA ALA A 342 42.09 -60.44 5.81
C ALA A 342 43.03 -60.69 4.60
N ARG A 343 43.71 -59.67 4.07
CA ARG A 343 44.75 -59.84 3.05
C ARG A 343 46.04 -60.39 3.65
N ASP A 344 46.45 -59.90 4.82
CA ASP A 344 47.65 -60.39 5.50
C ASP A 344 47.47 -61.81 6.05
N GLU A 345 46.31 -62.14 6.62
CA GLU A 345 45.94 -63.52 6.97
C GLU A 345 46.01 -64.44 5.76
N ARG A 346 45.47 -64.02 4.61
CA ARG A 346 45.58 -64.77 3.36
C ARG A 346 47.03 -64.93 2.91
N LEU A 347 47.85 -63.87 2.95
CA LEU A 347 49.27 -63.96 2.60
C LEU A 347 50.05 -64.88 3.55
N GLN A 348 49.67 -64.95 4.81
CA GLN A 348 50.21 -65.92 5.77
C GLN A 348 49.79 -67.36 5.43
N LEU A 349 48.52 -67.59 5.08
CA LEU A 349 48.02 -68.90 4.63
C LEU A 349 48.69 -69.35 3.32
N ASP A 350 48.81 -68.46 2.33
CA ASP A 350 49.49 -68.73 1.06
C ASP A 350 50.98 -69.10 1.30
N ARG A 351 51.67 -68.46 2.25
CA ARG A 351 53.02 -68.85 2.70
C ARG A 351 53.03 -70.23 3.38
N GLN A 352 52.13 -70.49 4.33
CA GLN A 352 52.03 -71.78 5.04
C GLN A 352 51.77 -72.93 4.06
N ILE A 353 50.88 -72.74 3.08
CA ILE A 353 50.61 -73.70 2.01
C ILE A 353 51.86 -73.94 1.15
N SER A 354 52.67 -72.89 0.88
CA SER A 354 53.94 -73.04 0.17
C SER A 354 54.96 -73.86 0.97
N THR A 355 55.08 -73.63 2.29
CA THR A 355 55.96 -74.40 3.18
C THR A 355 55.53 -75.86 3.25
N LEU A 356 54.25 -76.14 3.52
CA LEU A 356 53.70 -77.50 3.61
C LEU A 356 53.86 -78.29 2.30
N ARG A 357 53.83 -77.62 1.14
CA ARG A 357 54.13 -78.26 -0.17
C ARG A 357 55.60 -78.62 -0.31
N ALA A 358 56.52 -77.77 0.15
CA ALA A 358 57.95 -78.06 0.13
C ALA A 358 58.30 -79.18 1.13
N GLU A 359 57.70 -79.19 2.31
CA GLU A 359 57.81 -80.26 3.31
C GLU A 359 57.27 -81.59 2.76
N ALA A 360 56.10 -81.59 2.10
CA ALA A 360 55.53 -82.78 1.46
C ALA A 360 56.46 -83.35 0.38
N SER A 361 56.99 -82.50 -0.52
CA SER A 361 57.96 -82.92 -1.54
C SER A 361 59.22 -83.53 -0.92
N ALA A 362 59.77 -82.90 0.13
CA ALA A 362 60.96 -83.41 0.81
C ALA A 362 60.69 -84.74 1.57
N LEU A 363 59.46 -84.96 2.05
CA LEU A 363 59.05 -86.26 2.58
C LEU A 363 58.92 -87.32 1.49
N GLU A 364 58.37 -86.97 0.31
CA GLU A 364 58.28 -87.88 -0.84
C GLU A 364 59.68 -88.29 -1.33
N ASP A 365 60.59 -87.33 -1.54
CA ASP A 365 62.02 -87.58 -1.88
C ASP A 365 62.72 -88.48 -0.84
N SER A 366 62.46 -88.25 0.45
CA SER A 366 63.02 -89.03 1.56
C SER A 366 62.46 -90.45 1.60
N VAL A 367 61.17 -90.64 1.31
CA VAL A 367 60.53 -91.96 1.21
C VAL A 367 61.05 -92.73 -0.01
N GLU A 368 61.21 -92.09 -1.16
CA GLU A 368 61.81 -92.74 -2.34
C GLU A 368 63.27 -93.14 -2.08
N THR A 369 64.07 -92.23 -1.49
CA THR A 369 65.46 -92.51 -1.10
C THR A 369 65.55 -93.67 -0.11
N THR A 370 64.70 -93.68 0.92
CA THR A 370 64.63 -94.77 1.92
C THR A 370 64.21 -96.09 1.29
N ARG A 371 63.26 -96.07 0.35
CA ARG A 371 62.81 -97.25 -0.39
C ARG A 371 63.89 -97.80 -1.30
N ALA A 372 64.63 -96.95 -2.01
CA ALA A 372 65.76 -97.34 -2.83
C ALA A 372 66.88 -97.96 -1.98
N ALA A 373 67.19 -97.37 -0.82
CA ALA A 373 68.16 -97.90 0.13
C ALA A 373 67.73 -99.28 0.70
N GLN A 374 66.45 -99.44 1.08
CA GLN A 374 65.91 -100.75 1.50
C GLN A 374 65.97 -101.79 0.37
N GLN A 375 65.70 -101.39 -0.87
CA GLN A 375 65.74 -102.30 -2.02
C GLN A 375 67.17 -102.72 -2.37
N SER A 376 68.16 -101.82 -2.26
CA SER A 376 69.58 -102.20 -2.33
C SER A 376 69.92 -103.19 -1.22
N ALA A 377 69.65 -102.83 0.04
CA ALA A 377 69.98 -103.67 1.19
C ALA A 377 69.34 -105.06 1.14
N MET A 378 68.15 -105.21 0.52
CA MET A 378 67.53 -106.50 0.24
C MET A 378 68.28 -107.32 -0.82
N VAL A 379 68.79 -106.69 -1.88
CA VAL A 379 69.65 -107.35 -2.89
C VAL A 379 71.01 -107.70 -2.29
N ASP A 380 71.62 -106.80 -1.51
CA ASP A 380 72.87 -107.03 -0.81
C ASP A 380 72.75 -108.18 0.21
N LEU A 381 71.62 -108.28 0.92
CA LEU A 381 71.30 -109.40 1.82
C LEU A 381 71.07 -110.72 1.07
N GLN A 382 70.44 -110.68 -0.12
CA GLN A 382 70.28 -111.86 -0.98
C GLN A 382 71.62 -112.37 -1.49
N ALA A 383 72.48 -111.48 -2.00
CA ALA A 383 73.83 -111.83 -2.43
C ALA A 383 74.70 -112.35 -1.28
N ALA A 384 74.61 -111.74 -0.09
CA ALA A 384 75.29 -112.23 1.10
C ALA A 384 74.79 -113.62 1.54
N LYS A 385 73.49 -113.91 1.39
CA LYS A 385 72.93 -115.24 1.64
C LYS A 385 73.45 -116.25 0.60
N GLU A 386 73.42 -115.95 -0.67
CA GLU A 386 73.92 -116.85 -1.73
C GLU A 386 75.42 -117.14 -1.57
N ALA A 387 76.21 -116.15 -1.14
CA ALA A 387 77.61 -116.34 -0.77
C ALA A 387 77.77 -117.23 0.48
N ALA A 388 76.93 -117.07 1.50
CA ALA A 388 76.95 -117.91 2.70
C ALA A 388 76.50 -119.35 2.43
N ASP A 389 75.45 -119.55 1.63
CA ASP A 389 75.00 -120.89 1.18
C ASP A 389 76.11 -121.58 0.37
N THR A 390 76.83 -120.84 -0.48
CA THR A 390 78.00 -121.33 -1.25
C THR A 390 79.17 -121.67 -0.33
N GLN A 391 79.45 -120.84 0.68
CA GLN A 391 80.49 -121.11 1.67
C GLN A 391 80.14 -122.36 2.49
N GLU A 392 78.88 -122.52 2.93
CA GLU A 392 78.42 -123.70 3.65
C GLU A 392 78.53 -124.97 2.80
N ALA A 393 78.20 -124.92 1.51
CA ALA A 393 78.43 -126.03 0.58
C ALA A 393 79.92 -126.40 0.48
N SER A 394 80.80 -125.42 0.25
CA SER A 394 82.25 -125.69 0.20
C SER A 394 82.83 -126.20 1.54
N GLY A 395 82.21 -125.82 2.67
CA GLY A 395 82.53 -126.34 3.99
C GLY A 395 82.10 -127.79 4.18
N ARG A 396 80.94 -128.19 3.64
CA ARG A 396 80.52 -129.60 3.59
C ARG A 396 81.47 -130.43 2.72
N ASP A 397 81.77 -129.97 1.50
CA ASP A 397 82.70 -130.66 0.60
C ASP A 397 84.09 -130.85 1.25
N ALA A 398 84.57 -129.85 2.00
CA ALA A 398 85.81 -129.93 2.76
C ALA A 398 85.73 -130.90 3.96
N LEU A 399 84.59 -130.95 4.67
CA LEU A 399 84.36 -131.91 5.77
C LEU A 399 84.25 -133.34 5.26
N ASP A 400 83.55 -133.59 4.14
CA ASP A 400 83.47 -134.90 3.51
C ASP A 400 84.84 -135.34 2.97
N GLY A 401 85.63 -134.40 2.42
CA GLY A 401 87.01 -134.63 2.03
C GLY A 401 87.95 -134.97 3.21
N LEU A 402 87.74 -134.35 4.38
CA LEU A 402 88.45 -134.67 5.61
C LEU A 402 88.00 -136.00 6.22
N ALA A 403 86.70 -136.34 6.14
CA ALA A 403 86.17 -137.63 6.56
C ALA A 403 86.77 -138.76 5.70
N ALA A 404 86.81 -138.60 4.38
CA ALA A 404 87.46 -139.55 3.48
C ALA A 404 88.98 -139.71 3.76
N GLN A 405 89.67 -138.65 4.18
CA GLN A 405 91.05 -138.73 4.65
C GLN A 405 91.17 -139.47 5.99
N ALA A 406 90.26 -139.24 6.94
CA ALA A 406 90.22 -139.94 8.22
C ALA A 406 89.92 -141.44 8.06
N ASP A 407 89.00 -141.81 7.16
CA ASP A 407 88.73 -143.20 6.79
C ASP A 407 89.95 -143.85 6.10
N ALA A 408 90.62 -143.12 5.19
CA ALA A 408 91.85 -143.61 4.55
C ALA A 408 93.00 -143.82 5.56
N LEU A 409 93.19 -142.90 6.51
CA LEU A 409 94.15 -143.03 7.60
C LEU A 409 93.78 -144.18 8.55
N THR A 410 92.49 -144.36 8.85
CA THR A 410 91.99 -145.50 9.64
C THR A 410 92.25 -146.82 8.93
N GLY A 411 92.07 -146.87 7.60
CA GLY A 411 92.45 -148.00 6.77
C GLY A 411 93.95 -148.27 6.75
N GLN A 412 94.79 -147.24 6.71
CA GLN A 412 96.26 -147.36 6.84
C GLN A 412 96.66 -147.88 8.23
N ILE A 413 96.02 -147.41 9.30
CA ILE A 413 96.25 -147.90 10.67
C ILE A 413 95.84 -149.38 10.79
N ALA A 414 94.68 -149.77 10.24
CA ALA A 414 94.24 -151.16 10.24
C ALA A 414 95.18 -152.07 9.41
N ALA A 415 95.68 -151.59 8.26
CA ALA A 415 96.68 -152.30 7.47
C ALA A 415 98.01 -152.44 8.22
N ALA A 416 98.51 -151.37 8.84
CA ALA A 416 99.74 -151.40 9.64
C ALA A 416 99.60 -152.30 10.89
N GLN A 417 98.41 -152.37 11.51
CA GLN A 417 98.12 -153.31 12.58
C GLN A 417 98.10 -154.76 12.10
N ALA A 418 97.59 -155.03 10.89
CA ALA A 418 97.64 -156.35 10.27
C ALA A 418 99.08 -156.76 9.89
N GLU A 419 99.89 -155.84 9.34
CA GLU A 419 101.32 -156.04 9.10
C GLU A 419 102.08 -156.28 10.40
N LEU A 420 101.77 -155.54 11.47
CA LEU A 420 102.39 -155.72 12.78
C LEU A 420 101.99 -157.06 13.41
N SER A 421 100.74 -157.51 13.23
CA SER A 421 100.28 -158.85 13.63
C SER A 421 100.97 -159.98 12.84
N ASP A 422 101.19 -159.81 11.53
CA ASP A 422 101.96 -160.75 10.72
C ASP A 422 103.45 -160.74 11.11
N LEU A 423 104.04 -159.57 11.39
CA LEU A 423 105.41 -159.46 11.92
C LEU A 423 105.56 -160.09 13.31
N GLU A 424 104.58 -159.93 14.21
CA GLU A 424 104.55 -160.62 15.51
C GLU A 424 104.38 -162.13 15.35
N SER A 425 103.55 -162.57 14.39
CA SER A 425 103.38 -163.99 14.05
C SER A 425 104.70 -164.58 13.55
N ARG A 426 105.37 -163.93 12.58
CA ARG A 426 106.71 -164.30 12.10
C ARG A 426 107.76 -164.22 13.20
N ARG A 427 107.67 -163.26 14.14
CA ARG A 427 108.53 -163.20 15.32
C ARG A 427 108.31 -164.40 16.24
N SER A 428 107.07 -164.88 16.37
CA SER A 428 106.75 -166.08 17.14
C SER A 428 107.23 -167.36 16.44
N GLU A 429 107.14 -167.45 15.11
CA GLU A 429 107.70 -168.55 14.31
C GLU A 429 109.23 -168.56 14.41
N MET A 430 109.89 -167.41 14.21
CA MET A 430 111.34 -167.29 14.39
C MET A 430 111.77 -167.57 15.83
N ALA A 431 111.00 -167.18 16.84
CA ALA A 431 111.30 -167.52 18.24
C ALA A 431 111.11 -169.02 18.51
N ALA A 432 110.13 -169.67 17.90
CA ALA A 432 109.94 -171.12 17.99
C ALA A 432 111.02 -171.90 17.23
N GLU A 433 111.49 -171.40 16.07
CA GLU A 433 112.61 -171.99 15.35
C GLU A 433 113.95 -171.75 16.07
N VAL A 434 114.17 -170.57 16.67
CA VAL A 434 115.30 -170.34 17.58
C VAL A 434 115.23 -171.29 18.77
N ALA A 435 114.08 -171.45 19.43
CA ALA A 435 113.93 -172.40 20.53
C ALA A 435 114.19 -173.86 20.09
N ARG A 436 113.78 -174.25 18.87
CA ARG A 436 114.12 -175.57 18.30
C ARG A 436 115.61 -175.70 18.00
N LEU A 437 116.26 -174.66 17.47
CA LEU A 437 117.70 -174.62 17.21
C LEU A 437 118.51 -174.61 18.52
N GLU A 438 118.01 -174.00 19.59
CA GLU A 438 118.57 -174.08 20.94
C GLU A 438 118.39 -175.47 21.55
N GLN A 439 117.27 -176.16 21.26
CA GLN A 439 117.04 -177.55 21.67
C GLN A 439 117.95 -178.53 20.91
N ASP A 440 118.12 -178.35 19.59
CA ASP A 440 119.11 -179.07 18.77
C ASP A 440 120.55 -178.81 19.25
N ARG A 441 120.86 -177.54 19.59
CA ARG A 441 122.14 -177.14 20.17
C ARG A 441 122.37 -177.78 21.55
N ALA A 442 121.34 -177.86 22.39
CA ALA A 442 121.43 -178.51 23.71
C ALA A 442 121.70 -180.01 23.56
N ALA A 443 121.00 -180.71 22.64
CA ALA A 443 121.25 -182.11 22.34
C ALA A 443 122.68 -182.35 21.81
N ARG A 444 123.20 -181.46 20.94
CA ARG A 444 124.60 -181.53 20.48
C ARG A 444 125.63 -181.14 21.55
N LEU A 445 125.28 -180.28 22.50
CA LEU A 445 126.12 -179.99 23.66
C LEU A 445 126.16 -181.18 24.63
N GLU A 446 125.06 -181.93 24.77
CA GLU A 446 125.03 -183.19 25.52
C GLU A 446 125.92 -184.25 24.84
N GLU A 447 125.83 -184.41 23.51
CA GLU A 447 126.71 -185.27 22.70
C GLU A 447 128.19 -184.87 22.82
N LEU A 448 128.51 -183.56 22.77
CA LEU A 448 129.86 -183.04 23.00
C LEU A 448 130.35 -183.20 24.44
N SER A 449 129.46 -183.13 25.45
CA SER A 449 129.84 -183.29 26.86
C SER A 449 130.39 -184.70 27.15
N GLY A 450 129.83 -185.72 26.48
CA GLY A 450 130.33 -187.11 26.53
C GLY A 450 131.72 -187.28 25.91
N LEU A 451 132.17 -186.35 25.06
CA LEU A 451 133.47 -186.36 24.41
C LEU A 451 134.50 -185.46 25.10
N GLN A 452 134.10 -184.33 25.68
CA GLN A 452 135.01 -183.38 26.34
C GLN A 452 135.30 -183.69 27.81
N ALA A 453 134.56 -184.59 28.46
CA ALA A 453 134.83 -185.04 29.83
C ALA A 453 136.19 -185.79 30.02
N GLN A 454 137.01 -185.93 28.98
CA GLN A 454 138.40 -186.39 29.07
C GLN A 454 139.43 -185.25 29.22
N VAL A 455 139.08 -183.96 29.03
CA VAL A 455 140.06 -182.84 29.02
C VAL A 455 139.54 -181.54 29.66
N ALA A 456 139.99 -181.30 30.91
CA ALA A 456 140.28 -180.03 31.60
C ALA A 456 139.32 -178.79 31.59
N THR A 457 139.01 -178.36 32.82
CA THR A 457 138.66 -177.02 33.39
C THR A 457 139.37 -175.75 32.85
N PRO A 458 138.97 -174.48 33.22
CA PRO A 458 137.65 -173.88 33.57
C PRO A 458 137.42 -172.37 33.13
N GLU A 459 136.30 -171.73 33.55
CA GLU A 459 136.14 -170.27 33.92
C GLU A 459 135.87 -169.16 32.82
N PRO A 460 135.49 -167.87 33.12
CA PRO A 460 134.17 -167.31 32.68
C PRO A 460 134.04 -165.81 32.15
N GLU A 461 132.81 -165.37 31.82
CA GLU A 461 132.20 -163.98 31.88
C GLU A 461 132.75 -162.80 30.97
N PRO A 462 132.22 -161.52 30.98
CA PRO A 462 130.84 -161.03 30.65
C PRO A 462 130.70 -159.65 29.86
N GLU A 463 129.44 -159.21 29.53
CA GLU A 463 128.88 -157.80 29.49
C GLU A 463 129.35 -156.68 28.45
N PRO A 464 128.83 -155.39 28.41
CA PRO A 464 127.43 -154.86 28.21
C PRO A 464 127.20 -153.48 27.43
N GLU A 465 125.96 -152.91 27.47
CA GLU A 465 125.44 -151.50 27.29
C GLU A 465 125.50 -150.73 25.90
N ILE A 466 124.96 -149.50 25.59
CA ILE A 466 124.31 -148.34 26.32
C ILE A 466 123.41 -147.39 25.42
N ALA A 467 122.43 -146.61 26.01
CA ALA A 467 121.79 -145.26 25.71
C ALA A 467 121.59 -144.64 24.26
N ALA A 468 120.85 -143.54 23.92
CA ALA A 468 119.71 -142.64 24.36
C ALA A 468 119.27 -141.74 23.13
N THR A 469 118.58 -140.56 23.05
CA THR A 469 118.01 -139.43 23.88
C THR A 469 116.91 -138.61 23.05
N PRO A 470 116.22 -137.53 23.53
CA PRO A 470 114.91 -137.01 22.97
C PRO A 470 114.71 -135.45 22.73
N GLU A 471 113.42 -134.95 22.72
CA GLU A 471 112.84 -133.57 23.00
C GLU A 471 112.66 -132.48 21.87
N PRO A 472 111.96 -131.29 22.03
CA PRO A 472 110.94 -130.72 23.00
C PRO A 472 109.81 -129.77 22.41
N GLU A 473 109.11 -128.93 23.24
CA GLU A 473 107.91 -128.07 22.91
C GLU A 473 107.70 -126.75 23.81
N PRO A 474 107.19 -125.57 23.31
CA PRO A 474 106.92 -124.31 24.10
C PRO A 474 105.65 -123.41 23.75
N GLU A 475 105.30 -122.34 24.53
CA GLU A 475 104.07 -121.47 24.35
C GLU A 475 104.11 -119.86 24.39
N PRO A 476 103.67 -119.07 25.44
CA PRO A 476 102.49 -118.13 25.31
C PRO A 476 102.49 -116.63 25.82
N ALA A 477 101.51 -115.83 25.32
CA ALA A 477 100.69 -114.72 25.95
C ALA A 477 101.23 -113.28 26.31
N THR A 478 100.30 -112.37 26.75
CA THR A 478 100.40 -111.16 27.67
C THR A 478 100.13 -109.69 27.18
N ASP A 479 100.11 -108.71 28.13
CA ASP A 479 99.36 -107.41 28.21
C ASP A 479 100.10 -106.36 29.12
N PRO A 480 99.94 -105.00 29.01
CA PRO A 480 100.35 -104.07 30.10
C PRO A 480 99.60 -102.70 30.34
N GLU A 481 99.71 -102.20 31.58
CA GLU A 481 99.33 -100.89 32.19
C GLU A 481 100.49 -99.83 32.16
N PRO A 482 100.44 -98.61 32.79
CA PRO A 482 99.36 -97.65 33.15
C PRO A 482 99.70 -96.16 32.73
N ALA A 483 99.10 -95.14 33.38
CA ALA A 483 99.10 -93.71 32.95
C ALA A 483 99.94 -92.69 33.79
N VAL A 484 100.01 -91.43 33.34
CA VAL A 484 100.75 -90.29 33.95
C VAL A 484 99.85 -89.04 34.08
N ALA A 485 100.06 -88.23 35.14
CA ALA A 485 99.25 -87.05 35.44
C ALA A 485 99.45 -85.85 34.47
N SER A 486 98.38 -85.09 34.24
CA SER A 486 98.34 -83.96 33.28
C SER A 486 98.98 -82.67 33.81
N GLY A 487 99.65 -81.93 32.91
CA GLY A 487 100.03 -80.53 33.14
C GLY A 487 98.95 -79.53 32.67
N PRO A 488 99.29 -78.22 32.58
CA PRO A 488 98.41 -77.20 32.03
C PRO A 488 97.89 -77.57 30.64
N ARG A 489 96.63 -77.27 30.35
CA ARG A 489 95.97 -77.63 29.08
C ARG A 489 96.03 -76.48 28.07
N ASP A 490 96.05 -76.84 26.79
CA ASP A 490 95.94 -75.88 25.70
C ASP A 490 94.58 -75.14 25.73
N PRO A 491 94.55 -73.80 25.87
CA PRO A 491 93.31 -73.03 25.88
C PRO A 491 92.45 -73.21 24.63
N ALA A 492 93.03 -73.54 23.47
CA ALA A 492 92.27 -73.82 22.25
C ALA A 492 91.50 -75.16 22.35
N MET A 493 92.13 -76.19 22.92
CA MET A 493 91.47 -77.48 23.23
C MET A 493 90.36 -77.30 24.28
N VAL A 494 90.60 -76.50 25.32
CA VAL A 494 89.61 -76.20 26.36
C VAL A 494 88.42 -75.45 25.77
N ALA A 495 88.65 -74.39 24.99
CA ALA A 495 87.56 -73.64 24.33
C ALA A 495 86.71 -74.50 23.39
N PHE A 496 87.33 -75.41 22.62
CA PHE A 496 86.63 -76.34 21.74
C PHE A 496 85.82 -77.39 22.52
N ALA A 497 86.40 -77.96 23.58
CA ALA A 497 85.71 -78.93 24.43
C ALA A 497 84.48 -78.33 25.12
N LEU A 498 84.56 -77.07 25.53
CA LEU A 498 83.47 -76.34 26.16
C LEU A 498 82.33 -76.03 25.17
N ASP A 499 82.62 -75.71 23.90
CA ASP A 499 81.58 -75.56 22.87
C ASP A 499 80.87 -76.87 22.51
N ALA A 500 81.61 -78.00 22.59
CA ALA A 500 81.05 -79.33 22.34
C ALA A 500 80.25 -79.91 23.52
N ALA A 501 80.24 -79.26 24.68
CA ALA A 501 79.65 -79.78 25.92
C ALA A 501 78.23 -79.25 26.17
N PRO A 502 77.18 -80.08 26.02
CA PRO A 502 75.80 -79.62 26.13
C PRO A 502 75.44 -79.24 27.58
N GLY A 503 74.59 -78.23 27.74
CA GLY A 503 74.03 -77.84 29.05
C GLY A 503 74.94 -77.00 29.94
N LEU A 504 75.98 -76.37 29.38
CA LEU A 504 76.76 -75.33 30.07
C LEU A 504 76.01 -73.97 30.08
N PRO A 505 76.41 -73.04 30.98
CA PRO A 505 75.99 -71.63 30.92
C PRO A 505 76.38 -70.96 29.59
N PRO A 506 75.70 -69.86 29.19
CA PRO A 506 76.10 -69.09 28.02
C PRO A 506 77.50 -68.50 28.18
N ARG A 507 78.25 -68.41 27.07
CA ARG A 507 79.59 -67.80 27.00
C ARG A 507 79.59 -66.36 27.56
N GLY A 508 80.61 -66.01 28.33
CA GLY A 508 80.73 -64.70 29.00
C GLY A 508 79.90 -64.56 30.28
N SER A 509 79.45 -65.67 30.87
CA SER A 509 78.98 -65.71 32.25
C SER A 509 80.15 -66.00 33.20
N ALA A 510 80.12 -65.41 34.40
CA ALA A 510 81.25 -65.48 35.34
C ALA A 510 81.55 -66.91 35.82
N GLU A 511 80.56 -67.80 35.78
CA GLU A 511 80.69 -69.23 36.03
C GLU A 511 81.47 -69.94 34.91
N MET A 512 81.20 -69.56 33.67
CA MET A 512 81.84 -70.10 32.46
C MET A 512 83.29 -69.62 32.32
N ASP A 513 83.56 -68.36 32.69
CA ASP A 513 84.92 -67.81 32.68
C ASP A 513 85.81 -68.53 33.72
N ARG A 514 85.33 -68.70 34.96
CA ARG A 514 86.02 -69.49 36.01
C ARG A 514 86.23 -70.95 35.63
N LEU A 515 85.24 -71.56 34.96
CA LEU A 515 85.34 -72.95 34.49
C LEU A 515 86.42 -73.09 33.40
N THR A 516 86.54 -72.09 32.53
CA THR A 516 87.58 -72.04 31.49
C THR A 516 88.96 -71.85 32.12
N GLU A 517 89.10 -70.93 33.07
CA GLU A 517 90.33 -70.69 33.84
C GLU A 517 90.83 -71.96 34.56
N ALA A 518 89.96 -72.60 35.36
CA ALA A 518 90.30 -73.83 36.07
C ALA A 518 90.70 -75.00 35.14
N LEU A 519 90.06 -75.13 33.98
CA LEU A 519 90.39 -76.18 33.00
C LEU A 519 91.73 -75.94 32.29
N ASN A 520 92.09 -74.67 32.03
CA ASN A 520 93.40 -74.28 31.48
C ASN A 520 94.53 -74.58 32.48
N ASP A 521 94.31 -74.26 33.76
CA ASP A 521 95.22 -74.60 34.88
C ASP A 521 95.39 -76.11 35.12
N GLY A 522 94.68 -76.95 34.37
CA GLY A 522 94.81 -78.41 34.40
C GLY A 522 93.88 -79.12 35.38
N ALA A 523 92.92 -78.41 36.01
CA ALA A 523 91.98 -79.03 36.93
C ALA A 523 91.15 -80.14 36.24
N CYS A 524 90.88 -81.23 36.96
CA CYS A 524 90.09 -82.33 36.39
C CYS A 524 88.63 -81.89 36.15
N PRO A 525 87.99 -82.15 34.98
CA PRO A 525 86.67 -81.62 34.66
C PRO A 525 85.58 -81.95 35.69
N THR A 526 85.68 -83.11 36.36
CA THR A 526 84.79 -83.52 37.45
C THR A 526 84.82 -82.57 38.65
N ASN A 527 85.97 -81.97 38.94
CA ASN A 527 86.14 -81.00 40.02
C ASN A 527 85.84 -79.60 39.52
N ALA A 528 86.39 -79.20 38.36
CA ALA A 528 86.14 -77.89 37.77
C ALA A 528 84.63 -77.60 37.60
N LEU A 529 83.83 -78.58 37.12
CA LEU A 529 82.36 -78.46 37.05
C LEU A 529 81.69 -78.37 38.44
N ARG A 530 82.17 -79.16 39.42
CA ARG A 530 81.60 -79.15 40.77
C ARG A 530 81.82 -77.81 41.45
N ASP A 531 83.01 -77.27 41.33
CA ASP A 531 83.48 -76.13 42.11
C ASP A 531 83.00 -74.79 41.50
N THR A 532 82.66 -74.75 40.20
CA THR A 532 82.08 -73.56 39.54
C THR A 532 80.56 -73.59 39.38
N LEU A 533 79.94 -74.77 39.13
CA LEU A 533 78.49 -74.90 38.88
C LEU A 533 77.70 -75.54 40.02
N GLY A 534 78.36 -76.07 41.06
CA GLY A 534 77.75 -76.73 42.22
C GLY A 534 77.05 -78.06 41.95
N THR A 535 76.67 -78.32 40.69
CA THR A 535 75.99 -79.54 40.24
C THR A 535 76.61 -80.03 38.94
N ILE A 536 76.76 -81.35 38.79
CA ILE A 536 77.44 -81.95 37.65
C ILE A 536 76.41 -82.57 36.70
N ASN A 537 76.19 -81.95 35.54
CA ASN A 537 75.43 -82.57 34.46
C ASN A 537 76.27 -83.71 33.83
N ARG A 538 75.72 -84.93 33.86
CA ARG A 538 76.40 -86.15 33.39
C ARG A 538 76.74 -86.12 31.90
N GLN A 539 75.93 -85.48 31.06
CA GLN A 539 76.21 -85.39 29.62
C GLN A 539 77.39 -84.45 29.35
N THR A 540 77.39 -83.30 30.01
CA THR A 540 78.49 -82.31 29.99
C THR A 540 79.81 -82.92 30.46
N LEU A 541 79.78 -83.68 31.57
CA LEU A 541 80.96 -84.35 32.10
C LEU A 541 81.54 -85.38 31.10
N VAL A 542 80.68 -86.21 30.48
CA VAL A 542 81.11 -87.21 29.48
C VAL A 542 81.68 -86.54 28.23
N ALA A 543 81.11 -85.42 27.78
CA ALA A 543 81.65 -84.65 26.66
C ALA A 543 83.06 -84.09 27.00
N LEU A 544 83.24 -83.47 28.17
CA LEU A 544 84.52 -82.89 28.57
C LEU A 544 85.60 -83.95 28.83
N ILE A 545 85.28 -85.08 29.45
CA ILE A 545 86.24 -86.19 29.62
C ILE A 545 86.63 -86.80 28.26
N ARG A 546 85.69 -86.89 27.30
CA ARG A 546 86.00 -87.37 25.95
C ARG A 546 86.88 -86.42 25.14
N ALA A 547 86.78 -85.11 25.38
CA ALA A 547 87.53 -84.08 24.65
C ALA A 547 88.86 -83.69 25.30
N LEU A 548 88.94 -83.65 26.64
CA LEU A 548 90.12 -83.21 27.40
C LEU A 548 90.90 -84.37 28.07
N GLY A 549 90.46 -85.60 27.84
CA GLY A 549 91.01 -86.83 28.41
C GLY A 549 90.51 -87.12 29.84
N PRO A 550 90.69 -88.37 30.32
CA PRO A 550 90.47 -88.72 31.71
C PRO A 550 91.55 -88.11 32.63
N CYS A 551 91.19 -88.03 33.90
CA CYS A 551 92.00 -87.70 35.06
C CYS A 551 91.39 -88.37 36.30
#